data_AF-A0A7S4ABJ3-F1
#
_entry.id   AF-A0A7S4ABJ3-F1
#
_cell.length_a   1.000
_cell.length_b   1.000
_cell.length_c   1.000
_cell.angle_alpha   90.00
_cell.angle_beta   90.00
_cell.angle_gamma   90.00
#
_symmetry.space_group_name_H-M   'P 1'
#
loop_
_entity.id
_entity.type
_entity.pdbx_description
1 polymer ?
#
loop_
_entity_poly.entity_id
_entity_poly.type
_entity_poly.pdbx_seq_one_letter_code
_entity_poly.pdbx_strand_id
1 'polypeptide(L)'
;MVKSKILERFLRSGYFGIFPRAVEDILRVKPSIPRSYQKHSFGKRQPKFLKGVGRDGNYYRLNIPPRKRLLPDIPKLPKGQNTPQPLTVPPIRPESAADIKGYKRKLLEWLQDNLPVLILNFGSMCTLLAFTRSDILELRTLSVTGNFCFITYALRQKIILWPNVFWSALFASVNSWKSYQILDERNASVSMTEDEEKTFVDFFMPHGVTPKQFERIGKSAKVFNLKKSEPLIQKGEKPHSVYLIVEGSTNALILGRRLTAASTTIKTKGDQMEGGDSGAWAGEMAFLKQFWEKEQRSITQQNEEKATVEPNKRTTKPLDSNTTVKSKPSNGGISEAYIYSIIATEDCTVMSWSFEEMEDLMKSSTDLRSALTRAMSSALVGKVINLTVSRSNTRVPWLEWLKDWNSNDGTSVQVENNFRLAEDRG
;
A
#
# COMPACT_ATOMS: atom_id res chain seq x y z
N MET A 1 -27.11 18.42 -12.59
CA MET A 1 -27.70 17.09 -12.33
C MET A 1 -26.84 15.92 -12.88
N VAL A 2 -25.50 16.00 -12.81
CA VAL A 2 -24.57 15.00 -13.42
C VAL A 2 -23.55 14.43 -12.41
N LYS A 3 -23.56 14.88 -11.15
CA LYS A 3 -22.55 14.49 -10.14
C LYS A 3 -22.81 13.16 -9.40
N SER A 4 -23.95 12.48 -9.57
CA SER A 4 -24.25 11.26 -8.78
C SER A 4 -23.80 9.93 -9.41
N LYS A 5 -23.53 9.87 -10.72
CA LYS A 5 -23.23 8.59 -11.40
C LYS A 5 -21.80 8.07 -11.23
N ILE A 6 -20.84 8.93 -10.88
CA ILE A 6 -19.44 8.53 -10.67
C ILE A 6 -19.26 7.87 -9.30
N LEU A 7 -19.93 8.41 -8.27
CA LEU A 7 -19.92 7.86 -6.92
C LEU A 7 -20.62 6.50 -6.86
N GLU A 8 -21.68 6.32 -7.65
CA GLU A 8 -22.42 5.05 -7.73
C GLU A 8 -21.63 3.94 -8.44
N ARG A 9 -20.75 4.29 -9.40
CA ARG A 9 -19.81 3.34 -10.02
C ARG A 9 -18.65 2.98 -9.10
N PHE A 10 -18.20 3.91 -8.26
CA PHE A 10 -17.13 3.66 -7.29
C PHE A 10 -17.58 2.72 -6.16
N LEU A 11 -18.86 2.79 -5.76
CA LEU A 11 -19.42 1.91 -4.71
C LEU A 11 -19.80 0.50 -5.21
N ARG A 12 -19.96 0.28 -6.52
CA ARG A 12 -20.30 -1.02 -7.10
C ARG A 12 -19.11 -1.92 -7.45
N SER A 13 -17.86 -1.43 -7.43
CA SER A 13 -16.70 -2.17 -7.95
C SER A 13 -16.10 -3.21 -6.99
N GLY A 14 -16.67 -3.46 -5.82
CA GLY A 14 -16.39 -4.70 -5.06
C GLY A 14 -14.96 -4.88 -4.55
N TYR A 15 -14.15 -3.83 -4.44
CA TYR A 15 -12.82 -3.88 -3.82
C TYR A 15 -12.91 -3.61 -2.31
N PHE A 16 -13.48 -4.56 -1.56
CA PHE A 16 -13.29 -4.65 -0.10
C PHE A 16 -12.74 -6.03 0.22
N GLY A 17 -11.43 -6.16 0.10
CA GLY A 17 -10.72 -7.36 0.48
C GLY A 17 -9.23 -7.08 0.55
N ILE A 18 -8.74 -6.96 1.79
CA ILE A 18 -7.32 -6.94 2.17
C ILE A 18 -6.65 -5.56 2.11
N PHE A 19 -6.87 -4.78 3.18
CA PHE A 19 -5.87 -3.86 3.72
C PHE A 19 -5.68 -4.16 5.22
N PRO A 20 -4.46 -4.17 5.76
CA PRO A 20 -4.23 -4.52 7.17
C PRO A 20 -4.66 -3.40 8.10
N ARG A 21 -5.33 -3.77 9.20
CA ARG A 21 -5.78 -2.95 10.34
C ARG A 21 -4.66 -2.26 11.16
N ALA A 22 -3.45 -2.11 10.63
CA ALA A 22 -2.29 -1.73 11.43
C ALA A 22 -2.16 -0.21 11.72
N VAL A 23 -3.09 0.62 11.27
CA VAL A 23 -3.05 2.09 11.50
C VAL A 23 -4.14 2.57 12.49
N GLU A 24 -5.10 1.73 12.87
CA GLU A 24 -6.08 2.08 13.91
C GLU A 24 -5.53 1.94 15.35
N ASP A 25 -4.44 1.19 15.56
CA ASP A 25 -3.88 0.95 16.89
C ASP A 25 -2.95 2.07 17.39
N ILE A 26 -2.52 2.99 16.52
CA ILE A 26 -1.60 4.10 16.90
C ILE A 26 -2.37 5.38 17.32
N LEU A 27 -3.68 5.48 17.03
CA LEU A 27 -4.47 6.70 17.31
C LEU A 27 -5.60 6.55 18.34
N ARG A 28 -5.68 5.45 19.10
CA ARG A 28 -6.62 5.37 20.23
C ARG A 28 -6.02 5.88 21.53
N VAL A 29 -6.18 7.18 21.72
CA VAL A 29 -6.36 7.80 23.04
C VAL A 29 -7.36 6.96 23.85
N LYS A 30 -6.94 6.55 25.04
CA LYS A 30 -7.72 5.75 26.00
C LYS A 30 -9.12 6.34 26.26
N PRO A 31 -10.19 5.53 26.16
CA PRO A 31 -11.33 5.65 27.06
C PRO A 31 -11.21 4.58 28.15
N SER A 32 -11.30 5.03 29.40
CA SER A 32 -11.45 4.19 30.58
C SER A 32 -12.65 3.24 30.42
N ILE A 33 -12.39 1.94 30.38
CA ILE A 33 -13.43 0.89 30.42
C ILE A 33 -13.78 0.65 31.89
N PRO A 34 -15.04 0.85 32.34
CA PRO A 34 -15.45 0.39 33.66
C PRO A 34 -15.62 -1.12 33.64
N ARG A 35 -14.92 -1.79 34.57
CA ARG A 35 -15.15 -3.20 34.93
C ARG A 35 -16.57 -3.32 35.50
N SER A 36 -17.47 -3.99 34.78
CA SER A 36 -18.56 -4.73 35.42
C SER A 36 -18.86 -6.00 34.63
N TYR A 37 -18.28 -7.11 35.12
CA TYR A 37 -18.61 -8.45 34.67
C TYR A 37 -19.90 -8.86 35.38
N GLN A 38 -21.07 -8.51 34.82
CA GLN A 38 -22.35 -9.00 35.33
C GLN A 38 -22.52 -10.46 34.91
N LYS A 39 -22.52 -11.36 35.90
CA LYS A 39 -22.96 -12.76 35.75
C LYS A 39 -24.39 -12.76 35.20
N HIS A 40 -24.55 -13.18 33.95
CA HIS A 40 -25.87 -13.32 33.33
C HIS A 40 -26.66 -14.45 34.00
N SER A 41 -27.80 -14.07 34.57
CA SER A 41 -28.84 -14.96 35.06
C SER A 41 -29.35 -15.88 33.93
N PHE A 42 -29.12 -17.19 34.06
CA PHE A 42 -29.83 -18.21 33.29
C PHE A 42 -31.31 -18.16 33.68
N GLY A 43 -32.18 -17.68 32.80
CA GLY A 43 -33.63 -17.66 33.04
C GLY A 43 -34.43 -16.64 32.24
N LYS A 44 -33.78 -15.68 31.56
CA LYS A 44 -34.51 -14.71 30.73
C LYS A 44 -34.81 -15.30 29.35
N ARG A 45 -36.10 -15.30 28.98
CA ARG A 45 -36.61 -15.68 27.66
C ARG A 45 -35.80 -14.96 26.57
N GLN A 46 -35.35 -15.69 25.55
CA GLN A 46 -34.56 -15.10 24.48
C GLN A 46 -35.37 -14.01 23.74
N PRO A 47 -34.74 -12.89 23.36
CA PRO A 47 -35.43 -11.79 22.70
C PRO A 47 -35.98 -12.25 21.34
N LYS A 48 -37.27 -12.01 21.09
CA LYS A 48 -37.95 -12.35 19.82
C LYS A 48 -37.58 -11.40 18.67
N PHE A 49 -37.04 -10.22 18.99
CA PHE A 49 -36.74 -9.18 18.01
C PHE A 49 -35.35 -8.62 18.24
N LEU A 50 -34.60 -8.45 17.15
CA LEU A 50 -33.39 -7.64 17.14
C LEU A 50 -33.79 -6.20 16.81
N LYS A 51 -33.45 -5.25 17.69
CA LYS A 51 -33.69 -3.83 17.45
C LYS A 51 -32.38 -3.17 17.00
N GLY A 52 -32.45 -2.34 15.97
CA GLY A 52 -31.30 -1.57 15.49
C GLY A 52 -31.75 -0.23 14.89
N VAL A 53 -30.79 0.70 14.78
CA VAL A 53 -30.97 2.00 14.13
C VAL A 53 -30.07 2.03 12.90
N GLY A 54 -30.64 2.34 11.74
CA GLY A 54 -29.89 2.47 10.50
C GLY A 54 -29.05 3.74 10.45
N ARG A 55 -28.15 3.83 9.47
CA ARG A 55 -27.36 5.06 9.20
C ARG A 55 -28.27 6.26 8.91
N ASP A 56 -29.47 6.00 8.44
CA ASP A 56 -30.50 6.99 8.10
C ASP A 56 -31.32 7.43 9.32
N GLY A 57 -31.00 6.95 10.53
CA GLY A 57 -31.72 7.27 11.78
C GLY A 57 -33.03 6.51 11.97
N ASN A 58 -33.43 5.69 11.01
CA ASN A 58 -34.65 4.89 11.09
C ASN A 58 -34.48 3.66 11.98
N TYR A 59 -35.49 3.39 12.82
CA TYR A 59 -35.54 2.23 13.70
C TYR A 59 -36.12 1.03 12.96
N TYR A 60 -35.41 -0.09 12.99
CA TYR A 60 -35.92 -1.35 12.44
C TYR A 60 -36.03 -2.42 13.54
N ARG A 61 -37.06 -3.27 13.43
CA ARG A 61 -37.22 -4.46 14.25
C ARG A 61 -37.16 -5.68 13.34
N LEU A 62 -36.08 -6.45 13.44
CA LEU A 62 -35.96 -7.71 12.72
C LEU A 62 -36.56 -8.83 13.59
N ASN A 63 -37.60 -9.49 13.09
CA ASN A 63 -38.17 -10.66 13.75
C ASN A 63 -37.23 -11.84 13.56
N ILE A 64 -36.74 -12.43 14.67
CA ILE A 64 -35.84 -13.58 14.58
C ILE A 64 -36.72 -14.81 14.37
N PRO A 65 -36.64 -15.52 13.22
CA PRO A 65 -37.43 -16.71 13.01
C PRO A 65 -37.13 -17.73 14.12
N PRO A 66 -38.15 -18.42 14.67
CA PRO A 66 -37.93 -19.41 15.70
C PRO A 66 -36.96 -20.48 15.18
N ARG A 67 -35.84 -20.68 15.88
CA ARG A 67 -34.87 -21.74 15.56
C ARG A 67 -35.61 -23.08 15.58
N LYS A 68 -35.96 -23.60 14.40
CA LYS A 68 -36.33 -25.01 14.26
C LYS A 68 -35.07 -25.80 14.61
N ARG A 69 -35.02 -26.38 15.80
CA ARG A 69 -33.97 -27.33 16.20
C ARG A 69 -34.21 -28.63 15.43
N LEU A 70 -33.96 -28.61 14.13
CA LEU A 70 -33.76 -29.80 13.32
C LEU A 70 -32.25 -30.03 13.26
N LEU A 71 -31.65 -30.30 14.41
CA LEU A 71 -30.41 -31.06 14.39
C LEU A 71 -30.86 -32.50 14.11
N PRO A 72 -30.38 -33.15 13.03
CA PRO A 72 -30.65 -34.57 12.83
C PRO A 72 -30.24 -35.32 14.10
N ASP A 73 -31.09 -36.25 14.55
CA ASP A 73 -30.86 -37.03 15.76
C ASP A 73 -29.46 -37.63 15.71
N ILE A 74 -28.53 -37.05 16.47
CA ILE A 74 -27.19 -37.58 16.62
C ILE A 74 -27.41 -38.95 17.27
N PRO A 75 -27.00 -40.06 16.63
CA PRO A 75 -27.10 -41.37 17.22
C PRO A 75 -26.48 -41.31 18.61
N LYS A 76 -27.27 -41.66 19.64
CA LYS A 76 -26.76 -41.72 21.02
C LYS A 76 -25.57 -42.66 21.00
N LEU A 77 -24.37 -42.11 21.21
CA LEU A 77 -23.16 -42.92 21.33
C LEU A 77 -23.44 -43.99 22.40
N PRO A 78 -23.14 -45.27 22.13
CA PRO A 78 -23.30 -46.32 23.12
C PRO A 78 -22.54 -45.87 24.37
N LYS A 79 -23.23 -45.88 25.51
CA LYS A 79 -22.62 -45.58 26.81
C LYS A 79 -21.58 -46.66 27.07
N GLY A 80 -20.34 -46.39 26.66
CA GLY A 80 -19.20 -47.28 26.85
C GLY A 80 -19.05 -47.55 28.34
N GLN A 81 -19.28 -48.80 28.72
CA GLN A 81 -19.34 -49.31 30.08
C GLN A 81 -17.95 -49.49 30.73
N ASN A 82 -16.97 -48.66 30.36
CA ASN A 82 -15.63 -48.72 30.92
C ASN A 82 -15.16 -47.29 31.21
N THR A 83 -15.53 -46.78 32.38
CA THR A 83 -14.77 -45.70 33.01
C THR A 83 -13.33 -46.17 33.13
N PRO A 84 -12.35 -45.53 32.47
CA PRO A 84 -10.96 -45.94 32.59
C PRO A 84 -10.57 -45.86 34.06
N GLN A 85 -10.06 -46.97 34.60
CA GLN A 85 -9.54 -46.99 35.97
C GLN A 85 -8.48 -45.88 36.10
N PRO A 86 -8.47 -45.14 37.23
CA PRO A 86 -7.46 -44.14 37.47
C PRO A 86 -6.08 -44.79 37.35
N LEU A 87 -5.25 -44.25 36.45
CA LEU A 87 -3.87 -44.71 36.24
C LEU A 87 -3.13 -44.64 37.58
N THR A 88 -2.90 -45.80 38.18
CA THR A 88 -2.04 -45.95 39.36
C THR A 88 -0.62 -45.57 38.93
N VAL A 89 -0.20 -44.35 39.27
CA VAL A 89 1.15 -43.87 38.95
C VAL A 89 2.15 -44.67 39.78
N PRO A 90 3.03 -45.48 39.18
CA PRO A 90 4.03 -46.22 39.94
C PRO A 90 4.98 -45.24 40.64
N PRO A 91 5.47 -45.59 41.85
CA PRO A 91 6.38 -44.74 42.61
C PRO A 91 7.65 -44.47 41.80
N ILE A 92 8.00 -43.20 41.65
CA ILE A 92 9.19 -42.71 40.95
C ILE A 92 10.42 -43.23 41.70
N ARG A 93 11.02 -44.31 41.21
CA ARG A 93 12.33 -44.79 41.69
C ARG A 93 13.41 -43.87 41.12
N PRO A 94 14.45 -43.51 41.89
CA PRO A 94 15.57 -42.72 41.39
C PRO A 94 16.28 -43.53 40.29
N GLU A 95 16.17 -43.05 39.05
CA GLU A 95 16.78 -43.68 37.87
C GLU A 95 18.28 -43.80 38.07
N SER A 96 18.79 -45.04 37.95
CA SER A 96 20.21 -45.29 37.99
C SER A 96 20.87 -44.72 36.71
N ALA A 97 22.14 -44.32 36.76
CA ALA A 97 22.84 -43.81 35.56
C ALA A 97 22.89 -44.83 34.39
N ALA A 98 22.65 -46.13 34.68
CA ALA A 98 22.49 -47.18 33.68
C ALA A 98 21.16 -47.06 32.90
N ASP A 99 20.08 -46.60 33.55
CA ASP A 99 18.76 -46.40 32.92
C ASP A 99 18.80 -45.25 31.90
N ILE A 100 19.60 -44.21 32.15
CA ILE A 100 19.77 -43.07 31.23
C ILE A 100 20.37 -43.53 29.88
N LYS A 101 21.32 -44.48 29.89
CA LYS A 101 21.89 -45.04 28.65
C LYS A 101 20.87 -45.87 27.89
N GLY A 102 20.07 -46.67 28.60
CA GLY A 102 18.97 -47.45 28.01
C GLY A 102 17.88 -46.57 27.39
N TYR A 103 17.51 -45.48 28.06
CA TYR A 103 16.54 -44.51 27.56
C TYR A 103 17.03 -43.81 26.28
N LYS A 104 18.30 -43.36 26.25
CA LYS A 104 18.88 -42.73 25.04
C LYS A 104 18.84 -43.65 23.83
N ARG A 105 19.13 -44.95 24.01
CA ARG A 105 19.08 -45.94 22.92
C ARG A 105 17.65 -46.15 22.42
N LYS A 106 16.69 -46.34 23.33
CA LYS A 106 15.26 -46.46 22.98
C LYS A 106 14.72 -45.21 22.29
N LEU A 107 15.16 -44.02 22.72
CA LEU A 107 14.80 -42.76 22.09
C LEU A 107 15.38 -42.64 20.68
N LEU A 108 16.63 -43.08 20.47
CA LEU A 108 17.25 -43.10 19.15
C LEU A 108 16.57 -44.09 18.20
N GLU A 109 16.24 -45.29 18.68
CA GLU A 109 15.48 -46.29 17.92
C GLU A 109 14.09 -45.75 17.56
N TRP A 110 13.37 -45.14 18.52
CA TRP A 110 12.09 -44.49 18.25
C TRP A 110 12.21 -43.31 17.26
N LEU A 111 13.25 -42.48 17.41
CA LEU A 111 13.51 -41.36 16.49
C LEU A 111 13.78 -41.87 15.08
N GLN A 112 14.53 -42.96 14.94
CA GLN A 112 14.84 -43.57 13.66
C GLN A 112 13.59 -44.15 12.98
N ASP A 113 12.73 -44.82 13.74
CA ASP A 113 11.48 -45.40 13.25
C ASP A 113 10.46 -44.32 12.84
N ASN A 114 10.41 -43.20 13.59
CA ASN A 114 9.46 -42.12 13.37
C ASN A 114 10.02 -40.96 12.52
N LEU A 115 11.29 -41.02 12.12
CA LEU A 115 11.98 -39.95 11.38
C LEU A 115 11.21 -39.48 10.14
N PRO A 116 10.63 -40.37 9.28
CA PRO A 116 9.88 -39.92 8.11
C PRO A 116 8.65 -39.08 8.49
N VAL A 117 7.93 -39.47 9.54
CA VAL A 117 6.72 -38.76 10.01
C VAL A 117 7.10 -37.40 10.60
N LEU A 118 8.21 -37.32 11.33
CA LEU A 118 8.73 -36.06 11.87
C LEU A 118 9.15 -35.09 10.75
N ILE A 119 9.84 -35.59 9.72
CA ILE A 119 10.22 -34.79 8.53
C ILE A 119 8.97 -34.26 7.82
N LEU A 120 7.94 -35.10 7.64
CA LEU A 120 6.69 -34.69 7.01
C LEU A 120 5.96 -33.61 7.81
N ASN A 121 5.82 -33.79 9.14
CA ASN A 121 5.17 -32.82 10.01
C ASN A 121 5.95 -31.49 10.05
N PHE A 122 7.28 -31.56 10.10
CA PHE A 122 8.14 -30.38 10.02
C PHE A 122 7.95 -29.64 8.69
N GLY A 123 7.99 -30.36 7.56
CA GLY A 123 7.72 -29.78 6.25
C GLY A 123 6.35 -29.11 6.15
N SER A 124 5.32 -29.76 6.70
CA SER A 124 3.95 -29.22 6.75
C SER A 124 3.87 -27.94 7.59
N MET A 125 4.59 -27.89 8.72
CA MET A 125 4.71 -26.67 9.53
C MET A 125 5.46 -25.55 8.80
N CYS A 126 6.53 -25.86 8.05
CA CYS A 126 7.20 -24.87 7.20
C CYS A 126 6.26 -24.30 6.14
N THR A 127 5.49 -25.14 5.45
CA THR A 127 4.49 -24.69 4.47
C THR A 127 3.39 -23.85 5.11
N LEU A 128 2.92 -24.23 6.31
CA LEU A 128 1.95 -23.42 7.06
C LEU A 128 2.54 -22.05 7.44
N LEU A 129 3.77 -22.02 7.95
CA LEU A 129 4.47 -20.79 8.28
C LEU A 129 4.70 -19.91 7.04
N ALA A 130 4.96 -20.50 5.88
CA ALA A 130 5.08 -19.76 4.62
C ALA A 130 3.81 -18.95 4.31
N PHE A 131 2.62 -19.48 4.59
CA PHE A 131 1.36 -18.75 4.40
C PHE A 131 1.13 -17.64 5.43
N THR A 132 1.85 -17.65 6.56
CA THR A 132 1.73 -16.61 7.59
C THR A 132 2.69 -15.44 7.37
N ARG A 133 3.74 -15.60 6.57
CA ARG A 133 4.76 -14.57 6.34
C ARG A 133 4.35 -13.62 5.21
N SER A 134 4.63 -12.33 5.40
CA SER A 134 4.39 -11.27 4.42
C SER A 134 5.57 -11.02 3.48
N ASP A 135 6.80 -11.36 3.91
CA ASP A 135 7.97 -11.24 3.03
C ASP A 135 7.97 -12.37 2.00
N ILE A 136 8.10 -11.98 0.74
CA ILE A 136 8.13 -12.88 -0.40
C ILE A 136 9.36 -13.80 -0.39
N LEU A 137 10.48 -13.37 0.21
CA LEU A 137 11.67 -14.21 0.32
C LEU A 137 11.45 -15.31 1.37
N GLU A 138 10.97 -14.95 2.56
CA GLU A 138 10.66 -15.91 3.63
C GLU A 138 9.60 -16.92 3.18
N LEU A 139 8.57 -16.46 2.47
CA LEU A 139 7.54 -17.32 1.91
C LEU A 139 8.13 -18.37 0.97
N ARG A 140 9.04 -17.95 0.07
CA ARG A 140 9.64 -18.87 -0.91
C ARG A 140 10.66 -19.81 -0.28
N THR A 141 11.49 -19.35 0.65
CA THR A 141 12.48 -20.21 1.32
C THR A 141 11.79 -21.28 2.18
N LEU A 142 10.75 -20.92 2.93
CA LEU A 142 9.95 -21.87 3.70
C LEU A 142 9.21 -22.88 2.80
N SER A 143 8.68 -22.43 1.65
CA SER A 143 8.08 -23.31 0.65
C SER A 143 9.10 -24.29 0.06
N VAL A 144 10.31 -23.83 -0.23
CA VAL A 144 11.42 -24.69 -0.69
C VAL A 144 11.77 -25.73 0.37
N THR A 145 11.94 -25.34 1.64
CA THR A 145 12.20 -26.27 2.75
C THR A 145 11.09 -27.30 2.91
N GLY A 146 9.82 -26.89 2.82
CA GLY A 146 8.67 -27.79 2.86
C GLY A 146 8.70 -28.83 1.74
N ASN A 147 8.98 -28.40 0.50
CA ASN A 147 9.13 -29.30 -0.65
C ASN A 147 10.31 -30.27 -0.49
N PHE A 148 11.46 -29.82 0.01
CA PHE A 148 12.59 -30.71 0.29
C PHE A 148 12.28 -31.76 1.35
N CYS A 149 11.57 -31.38 2.43
CA CYS A 149 11.12 -32.32 3.45
C CYS A 149 10.16 -33.36 2.86
N PHE A 150 9.22 -32.92 2.03
CA PHE A 150 8.26 -33.81 1.38
C PHE A 150 8.92 -34.76 0.38
N ILE A 151 9.88 -34.30 -0.43
CA ILE A 151 10.70 -35.15 -1.31
C ILE A 151 11.43 -36.22 -0.51
N THR A 152 12.10 -35.80 0.58
CA THR A 152 12.84 -36.71 1.46
C THR A 152 11.92 -37.77 2.07
N TYR A 153 10.72 -37.37 2.47
CA TYR A 153 9.69 -38.28 2.97
C TYR A 153 9.22 -39.27 1.89
N ALA A 154 8.88 -38.78 0.70
CA ALA A 154 8.36 -39.59 -0.41
C ALA A 154 9.38 -40.63 -0.92
N LEU A 155 10.67 -40.29 -0.94
CA LEU A 155 11.75 -41.22 -1.31
C LEU A 155 11.99 -42.33 -0.26
N ARG A 156 11.55 -42.14 0.99
CA ARG A 156 11.68 -43.13 2.06
C ARG A 156 10.46 -44.06 2.20
N GLN A 157 9.38 -43.80 1.47
CA GLN A 157 8.21 -44.68 1.48
C GLN A 157 8.51 -45.97 0.71
N LYS A 158 7.86 -47.08 1.12
CA LYS A 158 7.99 -48.39 0.45
C LYS A 158 7.53 -48.35 -1.01
N ILE A 159 6.54 -47.52 -1.32
CA ILE A 159 6.02 -47.29 -2.67
C ILE A 159 6.35 -45.84 -3.02
N ILE A 160 7.29 -45.64 -3.93
CA ILE A 160 7.73 -44.31 -4.34
C ILE A 160 6.70 -43.73 -5.31
N LEU A 161 6.01 -42.67 -4.89
CA LEU A 161 5.09 -41.91 -5.72
C LEU A 161 5.89 -40.90 -6.58
N TRP A 162 6.52 -41.38 -7.64
CA TRP A 162 7.36 -40.59 -8.55
C TRP A 162 6.74 -39.26 -9.02
N PRO A 163 5.44 -39.19 -9.38
CA PRO A 163 4.83 -37.92 -9.78
C PRO A 163 4.94 -36.84 -8.69
N ASN A 164 4.73 -37.20 -7.42
CA ASN A 164 4.77 -36.26 -6.30
C ASN A 164 6.19 -35.73 -6.06
N VAL A 165 7.18 -36.60 -6.18
CA VAL A 165 8.61 -36.24 -6.08
C VAL A 165 8.97 -35.27 -7.20
N PHE A 166 8.59 -35.58 -8.45
CA PHE A 166 8.88 -34.75 -9.61
C PHE A 166 8.29 -33.33 -9.47
N TRP A 167 7.00 -33.22 -9.14
CA TRP A 167 6.35 -31.91 -8.98
C TRP A 167 6.95 -31.10 -7.84
N SER A 168 7.24 -31.74 -6.70
CA SER A 168 7.86 -31.06 -5.56
C SER A 168 9.27 -30.58 -5.88
N ALA A 169 10.03 -31.36 -6.64
CA ALA A 169 11.36 -30.96 -7.10
C ALA A 169 11.29 -29.78 -8.08
N LEU A 170 10.34 -29.80 -9.02
CA LEU A 170 10.11 -28.68 -9.94
C LEU A 170 9.75 -27.40 -9.18
N PHE A 171 8.80 -27.47 -8.25
CA PHE A 171 8.41 -26.31 -7.43
C PHE A 171 9.55 -25.81 -6.54
N ALA A 172 10.30 -26.71 -5.90
CA ALA A 172 11.48 -26.35 -5.13
C ALA A 172 12.52 -25.63 -6.01
N SER A 173 12.73 -26.11 -7.24
CA SER A 173 13.73 -25.55 -8.16
C SER A 173 13.35 -24.15 -8.62
N VAL A 174 12.09 -23.95 -9.06
CA VAL A 174 11.58 -22.63 -9.47
C VAL A 174 11.61 -21.63 -8.32
N ASN A 175 11.17 -22.04 -7.12
CA ASN A 175 11.19 -21.16 -5.94
C ASN A 175 12.62 -20.87 -5.47
N SER A 176 13.54 -21.83 -5.57
CA SER A 176 14.96 -21.62 -5.26
C SER A 176 15.60 -20.64 -6.22
N TRP A 177 15.35 -20.79 -7.53
CA TRP A 177 15.84 -19.84 -8.54
C TRP A 177 15.35 -18.42 -8.28
N LYS A 178 14.06 -18.24 -7.98
CA LYS A 178 13.49 -16.93 -7.65
C LYS A 178 14.02 -16.36 -6.34
N SER A 179 14.23 -17.20 -5.33
CA SER A 179 14.83 -16.77 -4.06
C SER A 179 16.28 -16.36 -4.25
N TYR A 180 17.04 -17.12 -5.04
CA TYR A 180 18.41 -16.80 -5.40
C TYR A 180 18.50 -15.48 -6.17
N GLN A 181 17.62 -15.26 -7.15
CA GLN A 181 17.56 -13.99 -7.88
C GLN A 181 17.36 -12.79 -6.92
N ILE A 182 16.43 -12.91 -5.97
CA ILE A 182 16.18 -11.84 -4.98
C ILE A 182 17.37 -11.67 -4.03
N LEU A 183 18.00 -12.77 -3.60
CA LEU A 183 19.20 -12.72 -2.75
C LEU A 183 20.36 -12.06 -3.47
N ASP A 184 20.59 -12.40 -4.74
CA ASP A 184 21.60 -11.75 -5.57
C ASP A 184 21.28 -10.26 -5.76
N GLU A 185 20.01 -9.91 -5.96
CA GLU A 185 19.55 -8.52 -6.04
C GLU A 185 19.80 -7.73 -4.75
N ARG A 186 19.71 -8.39 -3.58
CA ARG A 186 19.97 -7.78 -2.26
C ARG A 186 21.47 -7.78 -1.87
N ASN A 187 22.21 -8.82 -2.22
CA ASN A 187 23.56 -9.07 -1.72
C ASN A 187 24.67 -8.53 -2.60
N ALA A 188 24.44 -8.20 -3.88
CA ALA A 188 25.53 -7.57 -4.61
C ALA A 188 25.75 -6.17 -4.03
N SER A 189 26.84 -6.08 -3.28
CA SER A 189 27.36 -4.88 -2.67
C SER A 189 27.69 -3.89 -3.79
N VAL A 190 26.77 -2.98 -4.05
CA VAL A 190 27.05 -1.78 -4.83
C VAL A 190 27.88 -0.87 -3.94
N SER A 191 29.12 -0.59 -4.33
CA SER A 191 29.93 0.43 -3.66
C SER A 191 29.32 1.79 -3.97
N MET A 192 28.61 2.37 -2.99
CA MET A 192 28.10 3.74 -3.06
C MET A 192 29.10 4.70 -2.43
N THR A 193 29.11 5.94 -2.90
CA THR A 193 29.78 7.03 -2.17
C THR A 193 28.99 7.38 -0.90
N GLU A 194 29.62 8.06 0.06
CA GLU A 194 28.95 8.46 1.31
C GLU A 194 27.71 9.34 1.06
N ASP A 195 27.78 10.24 0.08
CA ASP A 195 26.68 11.11 -0.33
C ASP A 195 25.52 10.32 -0.98
N GLU A 196 25.86 9.33 -1.80
CA GLU A 196 24.88 8.41 -2.41
C GLU A 196 24.20 7.55 -1.37
N GLU A 197 24.95 7.01 -0.40
CA GLU A 197 24.42 6.21 0.69
C GLU A 197 23.45 7.01 1.56
N LYS A 198 23.81 8.26 1.90
CA LYS A 198 22.93 9.18 2.63
C LYS A 198 21.62 9.43 1.86
N THR A 199 21.72 9.74 0.57
CA THR A 199 20.56 9.94 -0.31
C THR A 199 19.67 8.70 -0.36
N PHE A 200 20.28 7.53 -0.47
CA PHE A 200 19.59 6.24 -0.50
C PHE A 200 18.83 5.97 0.81
N VAL A 201 19.50 6.13 1.96
CA VAL A 201 18.93 5.90 3.29
C VAL A 201 17.77 6.86 3.57
N ASP A 202 17.91 8.13 3.23
CA ASP A 202 16.91 9.15 3.53
C ASP A 202 15.66 9.07 2.62
N PHE A 203 15.84 8.90 1.30
CA PHE A 203 14.73 9.06 0.34
C PHE A 203 14.20 7.76 -0.26
N PHE A 204 15.00 6.69 -0.29
CA PHE A 204 14.68 5.52 -1.10
C PHE A 204 14.46 4.25 -0.25
N MET A 205 15.27 4.05 0.79
CA MET A 205 15.16 2.94 1.71
C MET A 205 13.77 2.85 2.40
N PRO A 206 13.15 3.95 2.89
CA PRO A 206 11.83 3.89 3.54
C PRO A 206 10.72 3.40 2.62
N HIS A 207 10.91 3.49 1.30
CA HIS A 207 9.95 3.09 0.30
C HIS A 207 10.25 1.71 -0.32
N GLY A 208 11.29 1.03 0.17
CA GLY A 208 11.65 -0.33 -0.23
C GLY A 208 12.44 -0.41 -1.54
N VAL A 209 13.14 0.65 -1.93
CA VAL A 209 14.09 0.60 -3.05
C VAL A 209 15.36 -0.13 -2.59
N THR A 210 15.88 -1.04 -3.42
CA THR A 210 17.13 -1.77 -3.12
C THR A 210 18.37 -1.01 -3.58
N PRO A 211 19.57 -1.29 -3.02
CA PRO A 211 20.82 -0.68 -3.45
C PRO A 211 21.08 -0.72 -4.97
N LYS A 212 20.89 -1.88 -5.61
CA LYS A 212 21.00 -2.02 -7.07
C LYS A 212 19.97 -1.19 -7.84
N GLN A 213 18.75 -1.08 -7.32
CA GLN A 213 17.72 -0.26 -7.95
C GLN A 213 18.07 1.22 -7.84
N PHE A 214 18.62 1.64 -6.70
CA PHE A 214 19.12 2.99 -6.50
C PHE A 214 20.27 3.31 -7.44
N GLU A 215 21.23 2.39 -7.64
CA GLU A 215 22.30 2.55 -8.63
C GLU A 215 21.75 2.81 -10.04
N ARG A 216 20.69 2.10 -10.45
CA ARG A 216 20.03 2.32 -11.74
C ARG A 216 19.33 3.68 -11.80
N ILE A 217 18.63 4.07 -10.73
CA ILE A 217 17.99 5.39 -10.63
C ILE A 217 19.05 6.49 -10.75
N GLY A 218 20.15 6.37 -9.99
CA GLY A 218 21.27 7.31 -9.98
C GLY A 218 21.98 7.42 -11.33
N LYS A 219 22.22 6.30 -12.03
CA LYS A 219 22.83 6.29 -13.38
C LYS A 219 22.04 7.09 -14.42
N SER A 220 20.71 7.13 -14.30
CA SER A 220 19.85 7.92 -15.19
C SER A 220 19.60 9.36 -14.70
N ALA A 221 20.05 9.68 -13.49
CA ALA A 221 19.82 10.99 -12.90
C ALA A 221 20.85 12.02 -13.39
N LYS A 222 20.38 13.21 -13.74
CA LYS A 222 21.24 14.37 -13.96
C LYS A 222 21.32 15.16 -12.65
N VAL A 223 22.51 15.20 -12.07
CA VAL A 223 22.79 15.95 -10.83
C VAL A 223 23.28 17.35 -11.21
N PHE A 224 22.68 18.38 -10.62
CA PHE A 224 23.14 19.76 -10.78
C PHE A 224 22.91 20.55 -9.48
N ASN A 225 23.66 21.65 -9.35
CA ASN A 225 23.55 22.55 -8.21
C ASN A 225 22.77 23.80 -8.61
N LEU A 226 21.77 24.15 -7.80
CA LEU A 226 20.99 25.39 -7.91
C LEU A 226 21.50 26.40 -6.91
N LYS A 227 21.66 27.65 -7.34
CA LYS A 227 22.02 28.73 -6.43
C LYS A 227 20.80 29.26 -5.70
N LYS A 228 21.02 29.85 -4.52
CA LYS A 228 19.99 30.58 -3.80
C LYS A 228 19.26 31.59 -4.71
N SER A 229 17.94 31.59 -4.63
CA SER A 229 17.00 32.40 -5.42
C SER A 229 16.85 32.02 -6.89
N GLU A 230 17.49 30.94 -7.34
CA GLU A 230 17.29 30.40 -8.69
C GLU A 230 15.97 29.61 -8.77
N PRO A 231 15.13 29.82 -9.80
CA PRO A 231 13.90 29.06 -9.99
C PRO A 231 14.19 27.66 -10.54
N LEU A 232 13.75 26.62 -9.82
CA LEU A 232 13.78 25.23 -10.29
C LEU A 232 12.64 24.93 -11.26
N ILE A 233 11.44 25.41 -10.94
CA ILE A 233 10.24 25.27 -11.78
C ILE A 233 9.60 26.64 -11.91
N GLN A 234 9.28 27.04 -13.14
CA GLN A 234 8.55 28.29 -13.41
C GLN A 234 7.07 28.03 -13.65
N LYS A 235 6.22 28.88 -13.09
CA LYS A 235 4.77 28.83 -13.33
C LYS A 235 4.50 29.05 -14.82
N GLY A 236 3.66 28.23 -15.42
CA GLY A 236 3.30 28.31 -16.83
C GLY A 236 4.20 27.47 -17.75
N GLU A 237 5.31 26.93 -17.25
CA GLU A 237 6.15 26.01 -18.01
C GLU A 237 5.49 24.62 -18.10
N LYS A 238 5.75 23.91 -19.20
CA LYS A 238 5.27 22.54 -19.37
C LYS A 238 6.14 21.57 -18.55
N PRO A 239 5.52 20.65 -17.80
CA PRO A 239 6.27 19.67 -17.02
C PRO A 239 6.95 18.66 -17.96
N HIS A 240 8.27 18.55 -17.86
CA HIS A 240 9.09 17.65 -18.67
C HIS A 240 10.02 16.76 -17.84
N SER A 241 10.26 17.11 -16.57
CA SER A 241 11.20 16.43 -15.68
C SER A 241 10.65 16.33 -14.25
N VAL A 242 11.06 15.27 -13.55
CA VAL A 242 10.89 15.08 -12.11
C VAL A 242 12.20 15.42 -11.43
N TYR A 243 12.11 16.12 -10.31
CA TYR A 243 13.26 16.55 -9.53
C TYR A 243 13.20 15.96 -8.12
N LEU A 244 14.36 15.61 -7.57
CA LEU A 244 14.56 15.25 -6.17
C LEU A 244 15.61 16.18 -5.59
N ILE A 245 15.21 16.96 -4.58
CA ILE A 245 16.11 17.84 -3.85
C ILE A 245 16.87 16.99 -2.84
N VAL A 246 18.15 16.75 -3.05
CA VAL A 246 18.97 15.91 -2.18
C VAL A 246 19.46 16.73 -0.99
N GLU A 247 20.01 17.90 -1.28
CA GLU A 247 20.53 18.83 -0.27
C GLU A 247 19.94 20.22 -0.47
N GLY A 248 19.66 20.92 0.64
CA GLY A 248 19.17 22.28 0.67
C GLY A 248 17.67 22.40 0.95
N SER A 249 17.13 23.57 0.61
CA SER A 249 15.73 23.91 0.82
C SER A 249 15.18 24.75 -0.31
N THR A 250 13.98 24.42 -0.75
CA THR A 250 13.24 25.15 -1.77
C THR A 250 11.93 25.66 -1.21
N ASN A 251 11.38 26.72 -1.80
CA ASN A 251 10.06 27.24 -1.49
C ASN A 251 9.18 27.15 -2.74
N ALA A 252 7.97 26.60 -2.61
CA ALA A 252 6.98 26.74 -3.67
C ALA A 252 6.13 28.01 -3.46
N LEU A 253 5.91 28.75 -4.54
CA LEU A 253 5.11 29.97 -4.57
C LEU A 253 3.91 29.77 -5.48
N ILE A 254 2.70 29.95 -4.94
CA ILE A 254 1.46 30.00 -5.72
C ILE A 254 0.83 31.37 -5.50
N LEU A 255 0.69 32.12 -6.60
CA LEU A 255 0.01 33.43 -6.58
C LEU A 255 0.59 34.39 -5.51
N GLY A 256 1.91 34.39 -5.35
CA GLY A 256 2.61 35.21 -4.34
C GLY A 256 2.52 34.68 -2.90
N ARG A 257 1.85 33.54 -2.67
CA ARG A 257 1.80 32.89 -1.35
C ARG A 257 2.80 31.74 -1.29
N ARG A 258 3.56 31.67 -0.19
CA ARG A 258 4.48 30.57 0.12
C ARG A 258 3.65 29.33 0.47
N LEU A 259 3.73 28.32 -0.37
CA LEU A 259 3.10 27.02 -0.17
C LEU A 259 4.22 26.02 -0.04
N THR A 260 4.69 25.85 1.18
CA THR A 260 5.48 24.69 1.56
C THR A 260 6.95 24.72 1.10
N ALA A 261 7.84 24.28 1.99
CA ALA A 261 9.24 24.09 1.69
C ALA A 261 9.54 22.59 1.57
N ALA A 262 10.24 22.19 0.50
CA ALA A 262 10.93 20.90 0.50
C ALA A 262 12.31 21.16 1.07
N SER A 263 12.62 20.59 2.22
CA SER A 263 13.93 20.69 2.85
C SER A 263 14.47 19.30 3.16
N THR A 264 15.79 19.22 3.29
CA THR A 264 16.49 17.96 3.63
C THR A 264 17.48 18.13 4.77
N THR A 265 17.77 19.38 5.16
CA THR A 265 18.76 19.70 6.18
C THR A 265 18.26 19.33 7.57
N ILE A 266 19.10 18.70 8.42
CA ILE A 266 18.71 18.28 9.78
C ILE A 266 18.17 19.45 10.63
N LYS A 267 18.71 20.66 10.43
CA LYS A 267 18.28 21.88 11.12
C LYS A 267 16.82 22.25 10.79
N THR A 268 16.42 22.07 9.53
CA THR A 268 15.05 22.32 9.06
C THR A 268 14.14 21.09 9.18
N LYS A 269 14.71 19.89 9.27
CA LYS A 269 14.03 18.62 9.57
C LYS A 269 13.42 18.60 10.98
N GLY A 270 13.95 19.43 11.90
CA GLY A 270 13.55 19.54 13.31
C GLY A 270 12.86 20.84 13.71
N ASP A 271 13.16 21.97 13.07
CA ASP A 271 12.43 23.21 13.30
C ASP A 271 11.07 23.15 12.60
N GLN A 272 10.07 22.82 13.40
CA GLN A 272 8.64 22.70 13.14
C GLN A 272 8.05 23.93 12.44
N MET A 273 8.38 24.17 11.17
CA MET A 273 7.43 24.88 10.33
C MET A 273 6.18 23.98 10.24
N GLU A 274 5.05 24.53 10.65
CA GLU A 274 3.84 23.74 10.92
C GLU A 274 3.39 22.96 9.69
N GLY A 275 3.48 21.63 9.84
CA GLY A 275 3.41 20.67 8.76
C GLY A 275 4.80 20.43 8.19
N GLY A 276 5.52 19.40 8.65
CA GLY A 276 6.96 19.16 8.43
C GLY A 276 7.51 19.02 6.99
N ASP A 277 8.54 18.20 6.79
CA ASP A 277 9.18 18.09 5.48
C ASP A 277 8.23 17.48 4.44
N SER A 278 7.97 18.23 3.39
CA SER A 278 6.89 17.91 2.44
C SER A 278 7.33 16.97 1.33
N GLY A 279 8.30 16.12 1.64
CA GLY A 279 9.03 15.30 0.68
C GLY A 279 9.91 16.15 -0.24
N ALA A 280 11.04 15.55 -0.63
CA ALA A 280 12.05 16.18 -1.50
C ALA A 280 11.70 16.19 -3.00
N TRP A 281 10.59 15.56 -3.39
CA TRP A 281 10.21 15.42 -4.79
C TRP A 281 9.55 16.69 -5.33
N ALA A 282 9.78 17.03 -6.60
CA ALA A 282 9.09 18.09 -7.32
C ALA A 282 8.77 17.64 -8.76
N GLY A 283 7.60 18.04 -9.27
CA GLY A 283 7.12 17.63 -10.60
C GLY A 283 6.47 16.24 -10.61
N GLU A 284 6.42 15.57 -9.46
CA GLU A 284 5.91 14.21 -9.29
C GLU A 284 4.41 14.11 -9.61
N MET A 285 3.61 15.14 -9.30
CA MET A 285 2.17 15.14 -9.60
C MET A 285 1.90 15.10 -11.10
N ALA A 286 2.65 15.91 -11.87
CA ALA A 286 2.51 15.98 -13.32
C ALA A 286 2.95 14.67 -13.97
N PHE A 287 4.09 14.14 -13.53
CA PHE A 287 4.59 12.86 -13.99
C PHE A 287 3.62 11.71 -13.72
N LEU A 288 3.17 11.54 -12.46
CA LEU A 288 2.27 10.44 -12.11
C LEU A 288 0.95 10.53 -12.87
N LYS A 289 0.37 11.72 -13.02
CA LYS A 289 -0.84 11.92 -13.83
C LYS A 289 -0.62 11.46 -15.28
N GLN A 290 0.45 11.92 -15.92
CA GLN A 290 0.78 11.54 -17.30
C GLN A 290 1.05 10.04 -17.44
N PHE A 291 1.79 9.46 -16.50
CA PHE A 291 2.12 8.03 -16.46
C PHE A 291 0.84 7.18 -16.37
N TRP A 292 -0.07 7.51 -15.46
CA TRP A 292 -1.34 6.79 -15.29
C TRP A 292 -2.26 6.92 -16.51
N GLU A 293 -2.36 8.11 -17.10
CA GLU A 293 -3.15 8.31 -18.31
C GLU A 293 -2.63 7.47 -19.48
N LYS A 294 -1.30 7.38 -19.64
CA LYS A 294 -0.66 6.58 -20.68
C LYS A 294 -0.92 5.08 -20.47
N GLU A 295 -0.84 4.60 -19.22
CA GLU A 295 -1.13 3.20 -18.88
C GLU A 295 -2.63 2.86 -19.09
N GLN A 296 -3.55 3.76 -18.74
CA GLN A 296 -4.98 3.54 -19.01
C GLN A 296 -5.30 3.49 -20.51
N ARG A 297 -4.63 4.33 -21.30
CA ARG A 297 -4.78 4.33 -22.77
C ARG A 297 -4.26 3.03 -23.37
N SER A 298 -3.11 2.53 -22.93
CA SER A 298 -2.56 1.27 -23.45
C SER A 298 -3.45 0.07 -23.12
N ILE A 299 -4.02 0.01 -21.92
CA ILE A 299 -4.99 -1.03 -21.53
C ILE A 299 -6.26 -0.96 -22.39
N THR A 300 -6.75 0.25 -22.66
CA THR A 300 -7.96 0.44 -23.48
C THR A 300 -7.72 -0.02 -24.92
N GLN A 301 -6.57 0.35 -25.51
CA GLN A 301 -6.20 -0.07 -26.87
C GLN A 301 -6.04 -1.59 -26.98
N GLN A 302 -5.39 -2.25 -26.01
CA GLN A 302 -5.25 -3.71 -26.00
C GLN A 302 -6.60 -4.44 -25.91
N ASN A 303 -7.58 -3.86 -25.19
CA ASN A 303 -8.92 -4.43 -25.08
C ASN A 303 -9.72 -4.25 -26.38
N GLU A 304 -9.60 -3.10 -27.04
CA GLU A 304 -10.22 -2.86 -28.35
C GLU A 304 -9.65 -3.78 -29.43
N GLU A 305 -8.33 -3.99 -29.45
CA GLU A 305 -7.68 -4.89 -30.40
C GLU A 305 -8.13 -6.35 -30.19
N LYS A 306 -8.16 -6.84 -28.94
CA LYS A 306 -8.66 -8.18 -28.62
C LYS A 306 -10.13 -8.36 -29.00
N ALA A 307 -10.98 -7.35 -28.82
CA ALA A 307 -12.39 -7.40 -29.20
C ALA A 307 -12.60 -7.47 -30.72
N THR A 308 -11.65 -6.96 -31.51
CA THR A 308 -11.75 -6.94 -32.98
C THR A 308 -11.30 -8.27 -33.61
N VAL A 309 -10.53 -9.09 -32.88
CA VAL A 309 -9.91 -10.34 -33.37
C VAL A 309 -10.72 -11.61 -33.02
N GLU A 310 -11.89 -11.50 -32.38
CA GLU A 310 -12.89 -12.59 -32.37
C GLU A 310 -13.93 -12.41 -33.49
N PRO A 311 -13.67 -12.86 -34.74
CA PRO A 311 -14.68 -12.89 -35.78
C PRO A 311 -15.70 -13.98 -35.46
N ASN A 312 -16.81 -13.54 -34.91
CA ASN A 312 -18.16 -13.93 -35.29
C ASN A 312 -18.30 -15.33 -35.91
N LYS A 313 -18.39 -16.35 -35.05
CA LYS A 313 -18.98 -17.66 -35.38
C LYS A 313 -20.34 -17.78 -34.68
N ARG A 314 -21.32 -16.90 -35.00
CA ARG A 314 -22.78 -17.20 -34.96
C ARG A 314 -23.66 -16.02 -35.40
N THR A 315 -24.09 -16.09 -36.66
CA THR A 315 -25.51 -16.04 -37.10
C THR A 315 -26.43 -14.92 -36.58
N THR A 316 -26.52 -13.85 -37.38
CA THR A 316 -27.71 -13.07 -37.79
C THR A 316 -28.84 -12.80 -36.79
N LYS A 317 -29.05 -11.51 -36.49
CA LYS A 317 -30.33 -10.80 -36.74
C LYS A 317 -30.09 -9.28 -36.77
N PRO A 318 -30.69 -8.53 -37.73
CA PRO A 318 -30.54 -7.09 -37.82
C PRO A 318 -31.53 -6.40 -36.87
N LEU A 319 -31.08 -5.46 -36.04
CA LEU A 319 -31.97 -4.46 -35.47
C LEU A 319 -31.28 -3.11 -35.36
N ASP A 320 -32.07 -2.09 -35.67
CA ASP A 320 -31.71 -0.78 -36.17
C ASP A 320 -30.81 0.10 -35.28
N SER A 321 -30.07 0.91 -36.01
CA SER A 321 -29.23 2.05 -35.65
C SER A 321 -29.82 3.00 -34.61
N ASN A 322 -29.00 3.36 -33.61
CA ASN A 322 -29.01 4.72 -33.05
C ASN A 322 -27.63 5.12 -32.48
N THR A 323 -26.95 5.96 -33.26
CA THR A 323 -26.17 7.14 -32.86
C THR A 323 -25.24 7.01 -31.64
N THR A 324 -24.09 6.37 -31.84
CA THR A 324 -22.91 6.56 -30.98
C THR A 324 -22.03 7.66 -31.56
N VAL A 325 -22.10 8.84 -30.95
CA VAL A 325 -21.18 9.96 -31.23
C VAL A 325 -19.77 9.52 -30.82
N LYS A 326 -18.96 9.09 -31.80
CA LYS A 326 -17.51 8.91 -31.67
C LYS A 326 -16.89 10.31 -31.48
N SER A 327 -16.77 10.75 -30.23
CA SER A 327 -15.91 11.89 -29.90
C SER A 327 -14.47 11.49 -30.18
N LYS A 328 -13.94 11.99 -31.31
CA LYS A 328 -12.54 11.85 -31.72
C LYS A 328 -11.66 12.36 -30.57
N PRO A 329 -10.80 11.54 -29.94
CA PRO A 329 -9.92 12.02 -28.88
C PRO A 329 -8.96 13.03 -29.51
N SER A 330 -9.09 14.30 -29.08
CA SER A 330 -8.16 15.36 -29.47
C SER A 330 -6.76 14.93 -29.03
N ASN A 331 -5.89 14.63 -30.00
CA ASN A 331 -4.57 14.03 -29.82
C ASN A 331 -3.53 15.01 -29.21
N GLY A 332 -3.99 16.14 -28.66
CA GLY A 332 -3.16 17.07 -27.91
C GLY A 332 -3.29 16.75 -26.42
N GLY A 333 -2.39 15.94 -25.89
CA GLY A 333 -2.21 15.85 -24.44
C GLY A 333 -1.85 17.24 -23.95
N ILE A 334 -2.83 17.97 -23.42
CA ILE A 334 -2.58 19.24 -22.74
C ILE A 334 -1.86 18.85 -21.47
N SER A 335 -0.52 18.80 -21.55
CA SER A 335 0.31 18.76 -20.36
C SER A 335 0.03 20.08 -19.64
N GLU A 336 -0.77 20.00 -18.59
CA GLU A 336 -1.15 21.16 -17.79
C GLU A 336 0.14 21.83 -17.31
N ALA A 337 0.28 23.10 -17.67
CA ALA A 337 1.42 23.89 -17.25
C ALA A 337 1.51 23.95 -15.71
N TYR A 338 2.72 24.09 -15.17
CA TYR A 338 2.92 24.21 -13.73
C TYR A 338 2.12 25.38 -13.15
N ILE A 339 1.32 25.09 -12.11
CA ILE A 339 0.47 26.07 -11.44
C ILE A 339 1.29 26.92 -10.43
N TYR A 340 2.42 26.37 -9.99
CA TYR A 340 3.31 26.95 -8.99
C TYR A 340 4.72 27.14 -9.54
N SER A 341 5.48 28.06 -8.94
CA SER A 341 6.93 28.11 -9.12
C SER A 341 7.64 27.53 -7.90
N ILE A 342 8.79 26.89 -8.10
CA ILE A 342 9.67 26.44 -7.01
C ILE A 342 10.98 27.21 -7.13
N ILE A 343 11.41 27.85 -6.05
CA ILE A 343 12.63 28.65 -6.00
C ILE A 343 13.53 28.12 -4.88
N ALA A 344 14.83 28.01 -5.14
CA ALA A 344 15.82 27.62 -4.14
C ALA A 344 15.96 28.71 -3.05
N THR A 345 15.87 28.34 -1.78
CA THR A 345 16.01 29.25 -0.63
C THR A 345 17.47 29.37 -0.18
N GLU A 346 18.22 28.30 -0.39
CA GLU A 346 19.66 28.15 -0.19
C GLU A 346 20.26 27.43 -1.39
N ASP A 347 21.57 27.25 -1.42
CA ASP A 347 22.21 26.45 -2.47
C ASP A 347 21.75 25.00 -2.32
N CYS A 348 21.23 24.42 -3.41
CA CYS A 348 20.62 23.09 -3.40
C CYS A 348 21.31 22.15 -4.38
N THR A 349 21.44 20.89 -4.01
CA THR A 349 21.84 19.82 -4.94
C THR A 349 20.60 19.04 -5.35
N VAL A 350 20.35 18.97 -6.66
CA VAL A 350 19.12 18.41 -7.22
C VAL A 350 19.47 17.31 -8.21
N MET A 351 18.79 16.17 -8.05
CA MET A 351 18.74 15.11 -9.06
C MET A 351 17.52 15.33 -9.95
N SER A 352 17.69 15.16 -11.25
CA SER A 352 16.59 15.28 -12.21
C SER A 352 16.53 14.11 -13.17
N TRP A 353 15.32 13.78 -13.57
CA TRP A 353 15.02 12.78 -14.58
C TRP A 353 13.98 13.35 -15.52
N SER A 354 14.16 13.16 -16.83
CA SER A 354 13.07 13.42 -17.76
C SER A 354 11.91 12.45 -17.50
N PHE A 355 10.71 12.83 -17.92
CA PHE A 355 9.54 11.95 -17.79
C PHE A 355 9.71 10.62 -18.55
N GLU A 356 10.43 10.63 -19.67
CA GLU A 356 10.72 9.42 -20.45
C GLU A 356 11.68 8.50 -19.69
N GLU A 357 12.79 9.03 -19.17
CA GLU A 357 13.75 8.26 -18.36
C GLU A 357 13.09 7.66 -17.11
N MET A 358 12.26 8.44 -16.41
CA MET A 358 11.53 7.97 -15.23
C MET A 358 10.47 6.91 -15.59
N GLU A 359 9.79 7.06 -16.73
CA GLU A 359 8.84 6.07 -17.23
C GLU A 359 9.56 4.75 -17.57
N ASP A 360 10.71 4.81 -18.23
CA ASP A 360 11.51 3.64 -18.59
C ASP A 360 12.07 2.94 -17.35
N LEU A 361 12.54 3.70 -16.36
CA LEU A 361 12.90 3.16 -15.03
C LEU A 361 11.73 2.41 -14.40
N MET A 362 10.54 3.00 -14.38
CA MET A 362 9.35 2.36 -13.80
C MET A 362 8.86 1.16 -14.60
N LYS A 363 9.10 1.09 -15.91
CA LYS A 363 8.79 -0.10 -16.72
C LYS A 363 9.79 -1.23 -16.53
N SER A 364 11.03 -0.91 -16.18
CA SER A 364 12.10 -1.91 -16.02
C SER A 364 11.82 -2.94 -14.92
N SER A 365 11.12 -2.55 -13.86
CA SER A 365 10.78 -3.42 -12.74
C SER A 365 9.47 -3.00 -12.07
N THR A 366 8.60 -3.97 -11.84
CA THR A 366 7.32 -3.76 -11.13
C THR A 366 7.52 -3.38 -9.67
N ASP A 367 8.55 -3.94 -9.02
CA ASP A 367 8.92 -3.59 -7.64
C ASP A 367 9.45 -2.16 -7.57
N LEU A 368 10.34 -1.78 -8.49
CA LEU A 368 10.87 -0.41 -8.61
C LEU A 368 9.76 0.60 -8.85
N ARG A 369 8.84 0.29 -9.77
CA ARG A 369 7.63 1.07 -10.02
C ARG A 369 6.84 1.30 -8.74
N SER A 370 6.58 0.23 -7.98
CA SER A 370 5.81 0.31 -6.74
C SER A 370 6.51 1.17 -5.69
N ALA A 371 7.84 1.09 -5.60
CA ALA A 371 8.63 1.82 -4.62
C ALA A 371 8.71 3.31 -4.96
N LEU A 372 9.00 3.67 -6.22
CA LEU A 372 9.02 5.05 -6.71
C LEU A 372 7.63 5.70 -6.61
N THR A 373 6.58 4.96 -6.98
CA THR A 373 5.19 5.44 -6.84
C THR A 373 4.87 5.74 -5.37
N ARG A 374 5.27 4.86 -4.44
CA ARG A 374 5.10 5.07 -3.00
C ARG A 374 5.88 6.29 -2.51
N ALA A 375 7.13 6.46 -2.94
CA ALA A 375 7.97 7.60 -2.58
C ALA A 375 7.33 8.93 -3.01
N MET A 376 6.97 9.03 -4.30
CA MET A 376 6.33 10.23 -4.85
C MET A 376 4.96 10.50 -4.23
N SER A 377 4.14 9.46 -4.03
CA SER A 377 2.82 9.62 -3.40
C SER A 377 2.94 10.03 -1.93
N SER A 378 3.93 9.51 -1.20
CA SER A 378 4.20 9.91 0.18
C SER A 378 4.60 11.38 0.26
N ALA A 379 5.42 11.86 -0.69
CA ALA A 379 5.77 13.28 -0.80
C ALA A 379 4.54 14.16 -1.08
N LEU A 380 3.66 13.75 -2.01
CA LEU A 380 2.41 14.44 -2.30
C LEU A 380 1.48 14.51 -1.09
N VAL A 381 1.29 13.38 -0.39
CA VAL A 381 0.48 13.32 0.84
C VAL A 381 1.09 14.21 1.91
N GLY A 382 2.42 14.20 2.04
CA GLY A 382 3.18 15.17 2.83
C GLY A 382 2.67 16.56 2.53
N LYS A 383 2.95 17.10 1.33
CA LYS A 383 2.56 18.46 0.90
C LYS A 383 1.12 18.82 1.21
N VAL A 384 0.16 17.92 0.96
CA VAL A 384 -1.26 18.17 1.23
C VAL A 384 -1.52 18.33 2.73
N ILE A 385 -0.87 17.54 3.58
CA ILE A 385 -0.96 17.68 5.03
C ILE A 385 -0.38 19.03 5.47
N ASN A 386 0.80 19.46 5.01
CA ASN A 386 1.36 20.78 5.41
C ASN A 386 0.50 21.93 4.88
N LEU A 387 -0.06 21.80 3.68
CA LEU A 387 -1.04 22.76 3.16
C LEU A 387 -2.29 22.84 4.05
N THR A 388 -2.74 21.72 4.61
CA THR A 388 -3.90 21.67 5.49
C THR A 388 -3.58 22.22 6.88
N VAL A 389 -2.42 21.85 7.44
CA VAL A 389 -1.95 22.30 8.76
C VAL A 389 -1.65 23.80 8.75
N SER A 390 -0.93 24.31 7.74
CA SER A 390 -0.67 25.75 7.59
C SER A 390 -1.95 26.59 7.47
N ARG A 391 -3.00 26.05 6.82
CA ARG A 391 -4.34 26.65 6.80
C ARG A 391 -5.04 26.63 8.16
N SER A 392 -4.80 25.61 8.97
CA SER A 392 -5.45 25.49 10.28
C SER A 392 -4.88 26.44 11.33
N ASN A 393 -3.58 26.74 11.23
CA ASN A 393 -2.92 27.61 12.19
C ASN A 393 -2.85 29.08 11.79
N THR A 394 -3.06 29.36 10.49
CA THR A 394 -3.60 30.65 10.07
C THR A 394 -5.05 30.73 10.54
N ARG A 395 -5.24 30.95 11.85
CA ARG A 395 -6.46 31.57 12.39
C ARG A 395 -6.56 32.98 11.83
N VAL A 396 -6.93 33.08 10.56
CA VAL A 396 -7.36 34.29 9.89
C VAL A 396 -8.57 33.87 9.07
N PRO A 397 -9.60 34.68 9.02
CA PRO A 397 -10.49 34.88 10.12
C PRO A 397 -11.85 34.73 9.50
N TRP A 398 -12.36 33.51 9.34
CA TRP A 398 -13.76 33.38 8.92
C TRP A 398 -14.62 34.34 9.76
N LEU A 399 -14.32 34.49 11.06
CA LEU A 399 -14.94 35.47 11.96
C LEU A 399 -14.64 36.96 11.69
N GLU A 400 -13.46 37.38 11.20
CA GLU A 400 -13.25 38.80 10.82
C GLU A 400 -13.75 39.08 9.40
N TRP A 401 -13.71 38.11 8.49
CA TRP A 401 -14.37 38.20 7.18
C TRP A 401 -15.89 38.19 7.31
N LEU A 402 -16.48 37.39 8.22
CA LEU A 402 -17.92 37.48 8.55
C LEU A 402 -18.25 38.71 9.38
N LYS A 403 -17.33 39.23 10.20
CA LYS A 403 -17.52 40.55 10.83
C LYS A 403 -17.50 41.65 9.78
N ASP A 404 -16.57 41.67 8.84
CA ASP A 404 -16.54 42.62 7.73
C ASP A 404 -17.79 42.49 6.85
N TRP A 405 -18.29 41.28 6.64
CA TRP A 405 -19.54 41.07 5.92
C TRP A 405 -20.74 41.60 6.71
N ASN A 406 -20.80 41.36 8.02
CA ASN A 406 -21.87 41.86 8.89
C ASN A 406 -21.73 43.37 9.19
N SER A 407 -20.58 43.98 8.89
CA SER A 407 -20.31 45.42 9.06
C SER A 407 -20.56 46.23 7.78
N ASN A 408 -20.69 45.58 6.62
CA ASN A 408 -20.86 46.22 5.32
C ASN A 408 -22.32 46.38 4.85
N ASP A 409 -23.31 46.05 5.68
CA ASP A 409 -24.74 46.24 5.36
C ASP A 409 -25.19 47.72 5.43
N GLY A 410 -24.29 48.71 5.39
CA GLY A 410 -24.66 50.12 5.55
C GLY A 410 -23.84 51.19 4.82
N THR A 411 -22.69 50.87 4.23
CA THR A 411 -21.86 51.89 3.54
C THR A 411 -22.02 51.75 2.03
N SER A 412 -22.95 52.54 1.49
CA SER A 412 -23.06 52.76 0.05
C SER A 412 -21.71 53.24 -0.51
N VAL A 413 -21.06 52.40 -1.29
CA VAL A 413 -19.88 52.78 -2.07
C VAL A 413 -20.34 53.80 -3.11
N GLN A 414 -20.08 55.08 -2.86
CA GLN A 414 -20.16 56.10 -3.91
C GLN A 414 -18.99 55.85 -4.87
N VAL A 415 -19.32 55.33 -6.06
CA VAL A 415 -18.38 55.22 -7.17
C VAL A 415 -18.22 56.61 -7.77
N GLU A 416 -17.16 57.31 -7.35
CA GLU A 416 -16.77 58.58 -7.95
C GLU A 416 -16.13 58.28 -9.32
N ASN A 417 -16.93 58.46 -10.38
CA ASN A 417 -16.51 58.31 -11.77
C ASN A 417 -15.53 59.43 -12.17
N ASN A 418 -14.25 59.26 -11.87
CA ASN A 418 -13.17 60.06 -12.45
C ASN A 418 -12.51 59.31 -13.61
N PHE A 419 -13.21 59.26 -14.75
CA PHE A 419 -12.62 58.90 -16.04
C PHE A 419 -12.36 60.21 -16.82
N ARG A 420 -11.22 60.84 -16.54
CA ARG A 420 -10.71 61.95 -17.37
C ARG A 420 -9.84 61.37 -18.49
N LEU A 421 -10.35 61.51 -19.71
CA LEU A 421 -9.66 61.36 -20.97
C LEU A 421 -8.39 62.23 -20.98
N ALA A 422 -7.25 61.60 -21.25
CA ALA A 422 -6.07 62.28 -21.77
C ALA A 422 -6.03 62.02 -23.27
N GLU A 423 -6.57 62.97 -24.03
CA GLU A 423 -6.44 63.08 -25.48
C GLU A 423 -5.70 64.39 -25.77
N ASP A 424 -4.64 64.26 -26.56
CA ASP A 424 -3.93 65.27 -27.35
C ASP A 424 -3.48 66.61 -26.75
N ARG A 425 -2.16 66.84 -26.83
CA ARG A 425 -1.53 67.95 -27.58
C ARG A 425 0.00 67.89 -27.47
N GLY A 426 0.70 67.95 -28.60
CA GLY A 426 2.11 68.34 -28.70
C GLY A 426 2.95 67.45 -29.58
#